data_AF-A0A7Y1UL44-F1
#
_entry.id   AF-A0A7Y1UL44-F1
#
_cell.length_a   1.000
_cell.length_b   1.000
_cell.length_c   1.000
_cell.angle_alpha   90.00
_cell.angle_beta   90.00
_cell.angle_gamma   90.00
#
_symmetry.space_group_name_H-M   'P 1'
#
loop_
_entity.id
_entity.type
_entity.pdbx_description
1 polymer ?
#
loop_
_entity_poly.entity_id
_entity_poly.type
_entity_poly.pdbx_seq_one_letter_code
_entity_poly.pdbx_strand_id
1 'polypeptide(L)'
;MTAQQLRTTLFVVASAGVPSLATADTFGSGANEFTMDFTAIASGATPDTTGYGTVAEEFRMGRNEVSERMIAAYNALSGGPSITLDTRGPDKPATNLSWNEAARFVNWLNTSTGKSAAYKFTTGGANDNIALWTAGDAGYDPANPFRNSDAFYFLPSEDEWYRAAYYDPDAALYYDYPTGSDTA
;
A
#
# COMPACT_ATOMS: atom_id res chain seq x y z
N MET A 1 13.99 5.41 -14.22
CA MET A 1 12.57 5.63 -13.93
C MET A 1 12.50 6.58 -12.75
N THR A 2 12.26 7.86 -13.04
CA THR A 2 11.84 8.83 -12.02
C THR A 2 10.60 8.26 -11.36
N ALA A 3 10.57 8.19 -10.02
CA ALA A 3 9.36 7.92 -9.26
C ALA A 3 8.30 8.89 -9.78
N GLN A 4 7.43 8.38 -10.65
CA GLN A 4 6.44 9.18 -11.34
C GLN A 4 5.53 9.67 -10.23
N GLN A 5 5.54 10.99 -10.05
CA GLN A 5 4.70 11.64 -9.07
C GLN A 5 3.26 11.22 -9.30
N LEU A 6 2.78 10.28 -8.49
CA LEU A 6 1.38 10.21 -8.11
C LEU A 6 1.07 11.55 -7.45
N ARG A 7 0.56 12.47 -8.27
CA ARG A 7 -0.01 13.72 -7.82
C ARG A 7 -1.18 13.36 -6.91
N THR A 8 -0.95 13.48 -5.60
CA THR A 8 -1.89 14.10 -4.63
C THR A 8 -3.31 13.51 -4.77
N THR A 9 -3.75 12.50 -4.01
CA THR A 9 -4.25 12.71 -2.64
C THR A 9 -5.11 11.52 -2.20
N LEU A 10 -4.59 10.29 -2.27
CA LEU A 10 -5.31 9.09 -1.80
C LEU A 10 -4.38 7.88 -1.88
N PHE A 11 -4.23 7.09 -0.81
CA PHE A 11 -3.42 5.87 -0.88
C PHE A 11 -4.05 4.70 -0.12
N VAL A 12 -3.88 3.51 -0.69
CA VAL A 12 -4.35 2.23 -0.16
C VAL A 12 -3.12 1.36 0.10
N VAL A 13 -3.19 0.52 1.13
CA VAL A 13 -2.12 -0.42 1.47
C VAL A 13 -2.48 -1.79 0.89
N ALA A 14 -1.52 -2.44 0.26
CA ALA A 14 -1.60 -3.84 -0.12
C ALA A 14 -0.86 -4.71 0.90
N SER A 15 -1.18 -6.01 0.95
CA SER A 15 -0.44 -6.97 1.77
C SER A 15 -0.28 -8.35 1.17
N ALA A 16 0.82 -9.04 1.49
CA ALA A 16 1.11 -10.42 1.10
C ALA A 16 0.40 -11.44 2.00
N GLY A 17 0.14 -12.66 1.52
CA GLY A 17 -0.36 -13.80 2.33
C GLY A 17 -1.47 -14.62 1.66
N VAL A 18 -1.75 -15.81 2.21
CA VAL A 18 -2.80 -16.73 1.71
C VAL A 18 -4.18 -16.06 1.89
N PRO A 19 -5.02 -15.99 0.85
CA PRO A 19 -6.34 -15.39 0.97
C PRO A 19 -7.23 -16.20 1.92
N SER A 20 -7.77 -15.52 2.93
CA SER A 20 -9.07 -15.87 3.48
C SER A 20 -9.99 -14.66 3.25
N LEU A 21 -11.28 -14.93 3.05
CA LEU A 21 -12.31 -13.93 2.80
C LEU A 21 -12.18 -12.77 3.79
N ALA A 22 -11.98 -11.55 3.28
CA ALA A 22 -11.93 -10.29 4.01
C ALA A 22 -11.37 -10.39 5.45
N THR A 23 -10.06 -10.23 5.59
CA THR A 23 -9.41 -10.22 6.92
C THR A 23 -8.97 -8.81 7.28
N ALA A 24 -9.26 -8.44 8.52
CA ALA A 24 -8.92 -7.15 9.09
C ALA A 24 -7.67 -7.28 9.96
N ASP A 25 -6.71 -6.37 9.77
CA ASP A 25 -5.46 -6.34 10.54
C ASP A 25 -5.50 -5.13 11.47
N THR A 26 -5.10 -5.31 12.74
CA THR A 26 -5.14 -4.26 13.78
C THR A 26 -3.75 -3.75 14.10
N PHE A 27 -3.60 -2.44 14.23
CA PHE A 27 -2.35 -1.73 14.47
C PHE A 27 -2.50 -0.72 15.60
N GLY A 28 -1.36 -0.28 16.12
CA GLY A 28 -1.30 0.68 17.21
C GLY A 28 -1.66 0.05 18.56
N SER A 29 -2.01 0.89 19.52
CA SER A 29 -2.40 0.47 20.87
C SER A 29 -3.14 1.58 21.61
N GLY A 30 -3.94 1.20 22.60
CA GLY A 30 -4.66 2.15 23.46
C GLY A 30 -5.58 3.06 22.66
N ALA A 31 -5.54 4.38 22.92
CA ALA A 31 -6.36 5.36 22.21
C ALA A 31 -5.99 5.54 20.72
N ASN A 32 -4.84 5.00 20.30
CA ASN A 32 -4.33 5.09 18.93
C ASN A 32 -4.41 3.73 18.20
N GLU A 33 -5.20 2.80 18.72
CA GLU A 33 -5.48 1.54 18.03
C GLU A 33 -6.46 1.75 16.86
N PHE A 34 -6.21 1.07 15.75
CA PHE A 34 -7.09 1.07 14.59
C PHE A 34 -7.01 -0.24 13.81
N THR A 35 -8.05 -0.50 13.02
CA THR A 35 -8.16 -1.68 12.17
C THR A 35 -8.21 -1.27 10.70
N MET A 36 -7.53 -2.03 9.85
CA MET A 36 -7.62 -1.91 8.40
C MET A 36 -8.22 -3.18 7.81
N ASP A 37 -9.32 -3.04 7.06
CA ASP A 37 -9.93 -4.15 6.33
C ASP A 37 -9.19 -4.37 5.01
N PHE A 38 -8.90 -5.63 4.67
CA PHE A 38 -8.29 -6.00 3.41
C PHE A 38 -9.13 -7.03 2.65
N THR A 39 -9.20 -6.90 1.32
CA THR A 39 -9.89 -7.82 0.41
C THR A 39 -8.86 -8.53 -0.47
N ALA A 40 -9.02 -9.84 -0.69
CA ALA A 40 -8.15 -10.63 -1.55
C ALA A 40 -8.33 -10.23 -3.03
N ILE A 41 -7.22 -10.13 -3.75
CA ILE A 41 -7.14 -9.80 -5.17
C ILE A 41 -6.33 -10.90 -5.85
N ALA A 42 -7.00 -11.70 -6.69
CA ALA A 42 -6.42 -12.86 -7.36
C ALA A 42 -5.20 -12.47 -8.24
N SER A 43 -4.24 -13.38 -8.42
CA SER A 43 -3.18 -13.22 -9.41
C SER A 43 -3.71 -13.35 -10.84
N GLY A 44 -2.92 -12.93 -11.84
CA GLY A 44 -3.25 -13.08 -13.26
C GLY A 44 -2.16 -12.50 -14.17
N ALA A 45 -1.75 -13.28 -15.18
CA ALA A 45 -0.70 -12.90 -16.11
C ALA A 45 -1.21 -12.14 -17.36
N THR A 46 -2.53 -11.99 -17.50
CA THR A 46 -3.15 -11.33 -18.66
C THR A 46 -3.45 -9.87 -18.30
N PRO A 47 -2.76 -8.91 -18.92
CA PRO A 47 -3.09 -7.51 -18.76
C PRO A 47 -4.39 -7.19 -19.50
N ASP A 48 -5.01 -6.08 -19.10
CA ASP A 48 -6.02 -5.41 -19.90
C ASP A 48 -5.40 -4.82 -21.20
N THR A 49 -6.25 -4.38 -22.14
CA THR A 49 -5.88 -3.67 -23.36
C THR A 49 -5.05 -2.40 -23.12
N THR A 50 -5.17 -1.79 -21.95
CA THR A 50 -4.32 -0.68 -21.50
C THR A 50 -2.86 -1.08 -21.24
N GLY A 51 -2.57 -2.38 -21.12
CA GLY A 51 -1.25 -2.93 -20.77
C GLY A 51 -1.03 -3.12 -19.27
N TYR A 52 -2.01 -2.79 -18.43
CA TYR A 52 -1.95 -2.90 -16.97
C TYR A 52 -2.69 -4.12 -16.43
N GLY A 53 -2.43 -4.46 -15.17
CA GLY A 53 -3.18 -5.46 -14.41
C GLY A 53 -2.51 -6.83 -14.37
N THR A 54 -1.28 -6.95 -14.87
CA THR A 54 -0.52 -8.20 -14.72
C THR A 54 0.01 -8.31 -13.29
N VAL A 55 -0.47 -9.29 -12.54
CA VAL A 55 -0.05 -9.51 -11.15
C VAL A 55 0.39 -10.97 -11.00
N ALA A 56 1.67 -11.18 -10.64
CA ALA A 56 2.26 -12.52 -10.56
C ALA A 56 1.66 -13.36 -9.42
N GLU A 57 1.39 -12.73 -8.28
CA GLU A 57 0.99 -13.40 -7.04
C GLU A 57 -0.28 -12.79 -6.46
N GLU A 58 -1.07 -13.61 -5.77
CA GLU A 58 -2.25 -13.11 -5.07
C GLU A 58 -1.84 -12.22 -3.89
N PHE A 59 -2.60 -11.17 -3.65
CA PHE A 59 -2.36 -10.23 -2.56
C PHE A 59 -3.68 -9.73 -1.99
N ARG A 60 -3.65 -8.97 -0.90
CA ARG A 60 -4.84 -8.28 -0.37
C ARG A 60 -4.71 -6.78 -0.53
N MET A 61 -5.77 -6.08 -0.92
CA MET A 61 -5.83 -4.62 -0.98
C MET A 61 -6.73 -4.06 0.12
N GLY A 62 -6.31 -2.96 0.74
CA GLY A 62 -7.12 -2.23 1.71
C GLY A 62 -8.48 -1.86 1.12
N ARG A 63 -9.56 -2.13 1.83
CA ARG A 63 -10.93 -1.89 1.37
C ARG A 63 -11.24 -0.39 1.26
N ASN A 64 -10.65 0.38 2.15
CA ASN A 64 -10.77 1.83 2.21
C ASN A 64 -9.38 2.44 2.24
N GLU A 65 -9.31 3.72 1.95
CA GLU A 65 -8.05 4.45 1.94
C GLU A 65 -7.60 4.75 3.37
N VAL A 66 -6.29 4.91 3.56
CA VAL A 66 -5.74 5.19 4.89
C VAL A 66 -6.32 6.51 5.37
N SER A 67 -6.91 6.53 6.57
CA SER A 67 -7.61 7.71 7.11
C SER A 67 -6.68 8.68 7.86
N GLU A 68 -7.12 9.93 8.05
CA GLU A 68 -6.41 10.93 8.87
C GLU A 68 -6.16 10.41 10.30
N ARG A 69 -7.09 9.62 10.88
CA ARG A 69 -6.92 8.98 12.19
C ARG A 69 -5.78 7.95 12.21
N MET A 70 -5.62 7.18 11.13
CA MET A 70 -4.54 6.19 11.04
C MET A 70 -3.16 6.87 10.97
N ILE A 71 -3.05 7.99 10.24
CA ILE A 71 -1.83 8.81 10.21
C ILE A 71 -1.59 9.48 11.56
N ALA A 72 -2.62 9.97 12.24
CA ALA A 72 -2.51 10.52 13.59
C ALA A 72 -1.98 9.47 14.59
N ALA A 73 -2.48 8.23 14.50
CA ALA A 73 -1.98 7.11 15.31
C ALA A 73 -0.50 6.81 15.02
N TYR A 74 -0.08 6.80 13.74
CA TYR A 74 1.33 6.68 13.37
C TYR A 74 2.17 7.82 13.98
N ASN A 75 1.73 9.07 13.85
CA ASN A 75 2.45 10.23 14.37
C ASN A 75 2.58 10.20 15.90
N ALA A 76 1.62 9.59 16.59
CA ALA A 76 1.65 9.41 18.04
C ALA A 76 2.52 8.25 18.50
N LEU A 77 2.60 7.15 17.72
CA LEU A 77 3.16 5.87 18.19
C LEU A 77 4.50 5.48 17.56
N SER A 78 4.83 5.97 16.36
CA SER A 78 5.94 5.40 15.58
C SER A 78 7.32 5.72 16.14
N GLY A 79 7.47 6.82 16.88
CA GLY A 79 8.77 7.39 17.25
C GLY A 79 9.61 7.86 16.04
N GLY A 80 9.03 7.82 14.83
CA GLY A 80 9.63 8.26 13.58
C GLY A 80 9.33 9.74 13.28
N PRO A 81 9.72 10.21 12.09
CA PRO A 81 9.37 11.56 11.67
C PRO A 81 7.86 11.70 11.51
N SER A 82 7.29 12.81 11.97
CA SER A 82 5.87 13.09 11.76
C SER A 82 5.57 13.27 10.28
N ILE A 83 4.50 12.59 9.82
CA ILE A 83 3.94 12.71 8.49
C ILE A 83 2.91 13.84 8.47
N THR A 84 2.87 14.57 7.35
CA THR A 84 1.90 15.62 7.08
C THR A 84 0.48 15.06 6.96
N LEU A 85 -0.51 15.78 7.52
CA LEU A 85 -1.93 15.52 7.31
C LEU A 85 -2.70 16.82 7.14
N ASP A 86 -3.74 16.80 6.32
CA ASP A 86 -4.81 17.80 6.41
C ASP A 86 -5.72 17.48 7.61
N THR A 87 -6.63 18.40 7.93
CA THR A 87 -7.58 18.26 9.04
C THR A 87 -9.02 18.39 8.53
N ARG A 88 -9.48 17.37 7.80
CA ARG A 88 -10.84 17.31 7.22
C ARG A 88 -11.76 16.38 7.99
N GLY A 89 -11.23 15.50 8.83
CA GLY A 89 -11.96 14.67 9.76
C GLY A 89 -11.30 13.30 9.96
N PRO A 90 -11.39 12.70 11.16
CA PRO A 90 -10.63 11.50 11.51
C PRO A 90 -10.86 10.31 10.57
N ASP A 91 -12.09 10.13 10.07
CA ASP A 91 -12.44 9.04 9.16
C ASP A 91 -12.43 9.47 7.68
N LYS A 92 -11.89 10.66 7.37
CA LYS A 92 -11.61 11.06 5.99
C LYS A 92 -10.29 10.43 5.54
N PRO A 93 -10.14 10.08 4.25
CA PRO A 93 -8.87 9.60 3.73
C PRO A 93 -7.76 10.60 4.02
N ALA A 94 -6.55 10.18 4.35
CA ALA A 94 -5.41 11.06 4.57
C ALA A 94 -4.95 11.67 3.26
N THR A 95 -4.63 12.96 3.32
CA THR A 95 -4.31 13.79 2.16
C THR A 95 -3.14 14.71 2.46
N ASN A 96 -2.57 15.30 1.40
CA ASN A 96 -1.44 16.22 1.53
C ASN A 96 -0.19 15.56 2.15
N LEU A 97 0.02 14.29 1.81
CA LEU A 97 1.24 13.55 2.12
C LEU A 97 1.93 13.12 0.83
N SER A 98 3.25 13.01 0.89
CA SER A 98 4.07 12.49 -0.20
C SER A 98 4.07 10.97 -0.23
N TRP A 99 4.55 10.42 -1.35
CA TRP A 99 4.81 8.99 -1.45
C TRP A 99 5.81 8.50 -0.40
N ASN A 100 6.87 9.27 -0.13
CA ASN A 100 7.88 8.92 0.87
C ASN A 100 7.29 8.90 2.28
N GLU A 101 6.39 9.83 2.59
CA GLU A 101 5.65 9.83 3.85
C GLU A 101 4.73 8.60 3.95
N ALA A 102 3.99 8.25 2.90
CA ALA A 102 3.19 7.03 2.88
C ALA A 102 4.07 5.76 3.07
N ALA A 103 5.27 5.73 2.48
CA ALA A 103 6.24 4.66 2.68
C ALA A 103 6.74 4.57 4.14
N ARG A 104 6.85 5.69 4.87
CA ARG A 104 7.14 5.67 6.32
C ARG A 104 6.01 5.02 7.11
N PHE A 105 4.77 5.35 6.78
CA PHE A 105 3.60 4.74 7.40
C PHE A 105 3.57 3.23 7.17
N VAL A 106 3.74 2.78 5.92
CA VAL A 106 3.79 1.37 5.55
C VAL A 106 4.93 0.62 6.24
N ASN A 107 6.12 1.22 6.36
CA ASN A 107 7.20 0.62 7.13
C ASN A 107 6.81 0.41 8.58
N TRP A 108 6.13 1.37 9.20
CA TRP A 108 5.65 1.23 10.57
C TRP A 108 4.56 0.15 10.70
N LEU A 109 3.65 0.00 9.73
CA LEU A 109 2.69 -1.13 9.76
C LEU A 109 3.42 -2.48 9.82
N ASN A 110 4.49 -2.65 9.04
CA ASN A 110 5.30 -3.85 9.07
C ASN A 110 6.06 -4.01 10.40
N THR A 111 6.85 -3.01 10.80
CA THR A 111 7.75 -3.16 11.95
C THR A 111 7.00 -3.19 13.28
N SER A 112 5.87 -2.48 13.40
CA SER A 112 4.99 -2.55 14.58
C SER A 112 4.32 -3.91 14.76
N THR A 113 4.27 -4.72 13.70
CA THR A 113 3.74 -6.09 13.71
C THR A 113 4.83 -7.16 13.59
N GLY A 114 6.09 -6.79 13.80
CA GLY A 114 7.23 -7.71 13.81
C GLY A 114 7.67 -8.19 12.42
N LYS A 115 7.27 -7.49 11.36
CA LYS A 115 7.55 -7.83 9.95
C LYS A 115 8.64 -6.93 9.36
N SER A 116 9.22 -7.36 8.23
CA SER A 116 10.27 -6.61 7.52
C SER A 116 9.73 -5.31 6.93
N ALA A 117 10.50 -4.22 7.04
CA ALA A 117 10.17 -2.94 6.42
C ALA A 117 10.13 -3.08 4.89
N ALA A 118 9.12 -2.49 4.24
CA ALA A 118 8.97 -2.51 2.78
C ALA A 118 10.01 -1.65 2.05
N TYR A 119 10.31 -0.48 2.60
CA TYR A 119 11.12 0.53 1.94
C TYR A 119 12.38 0.83 2.74
N LYS A 120 13.53 0.89 2.06
CA LYS A 120 14.81 1.21 2.70
C LYS A 120 14.96 2.72 2.83
N PHE A 121 15.21 3.20 4.04
CA PHE A 121 15.56 4.60 4.28
C PHE A 121 16.88 4.68 5.03
N THR A 122 17.74 5.60 4.62
CA THR A 122 19.06 5.84 5.23
C THR A 122 19.13 7.14 6.02
N THR A 123 18.05 7.94 5.98
CA THR A 123 17.93 9.23 6.65
C THR A 123 16.58 9.33 7.38
N GLY A 124 16.46 10.33 8.26
CA GLY A 124 15.36 10.44 9.22
C GLY A 124 14.20 11.37 8.82
N GLY A 125 14.26 12.08 7.69
CA GLY A 125 13.20 13.01 7.29
C GLY A 125 11.95 12.29 6.77
N ALA A 126 10.77 12.88 7.04
CA ALA A 126 9.47 12.31 6.67
C ALA A 126 9.35 12.11 5.14
N ASN A 127 9.81 13.11 4.37
CA ASN A 127 9.76 13.13 2.92
C ASN A 127 11.11 12.80 2.24
N ASP A 128 12.08 12.30 3.00
CA ASP A 128 13.36 11.89 2.42
C ASP A 128 13.17 10.72 1.45
N ASN A 129 13.96 10.67 0.38
CA ASN A 129 13.86 9.60 -0.59
C ASN A 129 14.31 8.26 -0.02
N ILE A 130 13.69 7.19 -0.53
CA ILE A 130 14.14 5.83 -0.27
C ILE A 130 15.51 5.56 -0.93
N ALA A 131 16.26 4.64 -0.34
CA ALA A 131 17.36 3.96 -0.98
C ALA A 131 16.85 2.66 -1.63
N LEU A 132 17.63 2.12 -2.57
CA LEU A 132 17.35 0.80 -3.13
C LEU A 132 17.88 -0.30 -2.20
N TRP A 133 17.15 -1.40 -2.15
CA TRP A 133 17.67 -2.67 -1.65
C TRP A 133 18.76 -3.19 -2.59
N THR A 134 19.77 -3.84 -2.04
CA THR A 134 20.96 -4.28 -2.77
C THR A 134 21.28 -5.74 -2.46
N ALA A 135 22.04 -6.38 -3.34
CA ALA A 135 22.52 -7.74 -3.13
C ALA A 135 23.27 -7.86 -1.79
N GLY A 136 22.71 -8.67 -0.88
CA GLY A 136 23.20 -8.84 0.50
C GLY A 136 22.24 -8.33 1.57
N ASP A 137 21.27 -7.48 1.23
CA ASP A 137 20.17 -7.17 2.13
C ASP A 137 19.17 -8.34 2.19
N ALA A 138 18.60 -8.60 3.37
CA ALA A 138 17.49 -9.55 3.51
C ALA A 138 16.25 -9.04 2.75
N GLY A 139 15.62 -9.92 1.98
CA GLY A 139 14.49 -9.58 1.13
C GLY A 139 14.83 -8.74 -0.11
N TYR A 140 16.09 -8.75 -0.55
CA TYR A 140 16.46 -8.17 -1.85
C TYR A 140 15.91 -9.00 -3.01
N ASP A 141 15.13 -8.36 -3.88
CA ASP A 141 14.68 -8.90 -5.15
C ASP A 141 15.29 -8.08 -6.32
N PRO A 142 16.10 -8.69 -7.21
CA PRO A 142 16.64 -7.98 -8.37
C PRO A 142 15.58 -7.51 -9.37
N ALA A 143 14.38 -8.11 -9.39
CA ALA A 143 13.28 -7.67 -10.25
C ALA A 143 12.58 -6.42 -9.68
N ASN A 144 12.64 -6.21 -8.36
CA ASN A 144 12.08 -5.05 -7.70
C ASN A 144 12.95 -4.56 -6.53
N PRO A 145 14.04 -3.83 -6.79
CA PRO A 145 14.94 -3.34 -5.74
C PRO A 145 14.33 -2.19 -4.91
N PHE A 146 13.13 -1.71 -5.25
CA PHE A 146 12.46 -0.63 -4.52
C PHE A 146 11.66 -1.14 -3.31
N ARG A 147 11.27 -2.42 -3.30
CA ARG A 147 10.42 -3.03 -2.28
C ARG A 147 11.11 -4.29 -1.73
N ASN A 148 11.12 -4.44 -0.42
CA ASN A 148 11.61 -5.65 0.23
C ASN A 148 10.64 -6.81 -0.05
N SER A 149 11.14 -7.94 -0.56
CA SER A 149 10.31 -9.11 -0.87
C SER A 149 9.72 -9.78 0.37
N ASP A 150 10.32 -9.58 1.54
CA ASP A 150 9.86 -10.15 2.81
C ASP A 150 8.86 -9.21 3.52
N ALA A 151 8.57 -8.04 2.95
CA ALA A 151 7.61 -7.11 3.51
C ALA A 151 6.18 -7.61 3.29
N PHE A 152 5.37 -7.42 4.32
CA PHE A 152 4.01 -7.90 4.31
C PHE A 152 3.02 -6.82 3.93
N TYR A 153 3.22 -5.57 4.33
CA TYR A 153 2.42 -4.42 3.88
C TYR A 153 3.23 -3.56 2.92
N PHE A 154 2.62 -3.07 1.85
CA PHE A 154 3.29 -2.25 0.83
C PHE A 154 2.32 -1.30 0.13
N LEU A 155 2.85 -0.26 -0.53
CA LEU A 155 2.07 0.51 -1.51
C LEU A 155 1.94 -0.34 -2.79
N PRO A 156 0.74 -0.45 -3.38
CA PRO A 156 0.54 -1.23 -4.58
C PRO A 156 1.29 -0.62 -5.79
N SER A 157 1.73 -1.48 -6.70
CA SER A 157 2.13 -1.06 -8.05
C SER A 157 0.91 -0.58 -8.86
N GLU A 158 1.16 0.02 -10.02
CA GLU A 158 0.09 0.41 -10.94
C GLU A 158 -0.69 -0.82 -11.43
N ASP A 159 -0.01 -1.94 -11.70
CA ASP A 159 -0.66 -3.22 -12.05
C ASP A 159 -1.52 -3.78 -10.93
N GLU A 160 -0.99 -3.80 -9.69
CA GLU A 160 -1.72 -4.27 -8.51
C GLU A 160 -2.98 -3.40 -8.27
N TRP A 161 -2.86 -2.08 -8.38
CA TRP A 161 -3.98 -1.16 -8.26
C TRP A 161 -5.00 -1.30 -9.37
N TYR A 162 -4.55 -1.41 -10.62
CA TYR A 162 -5.42 -1.55 -11.78
C TYR A 162 -6.22 -2.85 -11.73
N ARG A 163 -5.57 -3.96 -11.40
CA ARG A 163 -6.26 -5.24 -11.24
C ARG A 163 -7.31 -5.19 -10.14
N ALA A 164 -6.98 -4.61 -8.99
CA ALA A 164 -7.94 -4.50 -7.90
C ALA A 164 -9.15 -3.59 -8.22
N ALA A 165 -8.97 -2.59 -9.08
CA ALA A 165 -10.03 -1.66 -9.44
C ALA A 165 -10.95 -2.16 -10.56
N TYR A 166 -10.39 -2.84 -11.58
CA TYR A 166 -11.10 -3.10 -12.83
C TYR A 166 -11.34 -4.58 -13.14
N TYR A 167 -10.61 -5.51 -12.50
CA TYR A 167 -10.73 -6.93 -12.81
C TYR A 167 -11.88 -7.59 -12.04
N ASP A 168 -12.71 -8.31 -12.76
CA ASP A 168 -13.72 -9.22 -12.20
C ASP A 168 -13.22 -10.67 -12.26
N PRO A 169 -12.98 -11.33 -11.11
CA PRO A 169 -12.54 -12.72 -11.08
C PRO A 169 -13.61 -13.73 -11.48
N ASP A 170 -14.90 -13.42 -11.33
CA ASP A 170 -16.01 -14.32 -11.68
C ASP A 170 -16.25 -14.32 -13.19
N ALA A 171 -16.19 -13.14 -13.81
CA ALA A 171 -16.29 -12.98 -15.27
C ALA A 171 -14.95 -13.18 -16.00
N ALA A 172 -13.83 -13.23 -15.26
CA ALA A 172 -12.47 -13.34 -15.74
C ALA A 172 -12.09 -12.28 -16.80
N LEU A 173 -12.53 -11.03 -16.62
CA LEU A 173 -12.30 -9.90 -17.53
C LEU A 173 -12.05 -8.59 -16.79
N TYR A 174 -11.63 -7.56 -17.52
CA TYR A 174 -11.54 -6.18 -17.03
C TYR A 174 -12.72 -5.36 -17.55
N TYR A 175 -13.24 -4.49 -16.71
CA TYR A 175 -14.25 -3.49 -17.07
C TYR A 175 -13.61 -2.14 -17.37
N ASP A 176 -14.26 -1.30 -18.19
CA ASP A 176 -13.77 0.07 -18.44
C ASP A 176 -13.88 0.98 -17.21
N TYR A 177 -14.83 0.70 -16.30
CA TYR A 177 -15.07 1.46 -15.08
C TYR A 177 -14.97 0.58 -13.82
N PRO A 178 -14.46 1.13 -12.70
CA PRO A 178 -14.28 0.37 -11.46
C PRO A 178 -15.59 0.04 -10.74
N THR A 179 -16.73 0.42 -11.35
CA THR A 179 -18.08 0.06 -10.93
C THR A 179 -18.49 -1.34 -11.40
N GLY A 180 -17.63 -2.04 -12.14
CA GLY A 180 -17.94 -3.35 -12.71
C GLY A 180 -18.79 -3.25 -13.98
N SER A 181 -18.59 -2.20 -14.77
CA SER A 181 -19.35 -1.93 -15.99
C SER A 181 -18.47 -1.30 -17.06
N ASP A 182 -18.83 -1.49 -18.33
CA ASP A 182 -18.25 -0.76 -19.47
C ASP A 182 -19.02 0.54 -19.76
N THR A 183 -19.98 0.90 -18.90
CA THR A 183 -20.77 2.13 -19.01
C THR A 183 -20.62 2.95 -17.72
N ALA A 184 -20.40 4.26 -17.90
CA ALA A 184 -20.23 5.24 -16.82
C ALA A 184 -21.51 5.47 -16.01
#